data_AF-A0AA51YBS8-F1
#
_entry.id   AF-A0AA51YBS8-F1
#
_cell.length_a   1.000
_cell.length_b   1.000
_cell.length_c   1.000
_cell.angle_alpha   90.00
_cell.angle_beta   90.00
_cell.angle_gamma   90.00
#
_symmetry.space_group_name_H-M   'P 1'
#
loop_
_entity.id
_entity.type
_entity.pdbx_description
1 polymer ?
#
loop_
_entity_poly.entity_id
_entity_poly.type
_entity_poly.pdbx_seq_one_letter_code
_entity_poly.pdbx_strand_id
1 'polypeptide(L)'
;MNDALDWTNRISETHPAASVEFMGGDMKRDMDLVREILFAIEAKEDLVPETVEIDGRGDLQVAEHVALLFEAGYIKGHKTEHPEEGHPPIIDVINLTWAGHEFAATISQPDIWDRTKATLAASGRWSLALMAKTAEAYALEKLRQVTGMDIN
;
A
#
# COMPACT_ATOMS: atom_id res chain seq x y z
N MET A 1 -38.73 -16.84 6.65
CA MET A 1 -38.67 -16.20 5.31
C MET A 1 -38.60 -14.71 5.56
N ASN A 2 -37.47 -14.12 5.18
CA ASN A 2 -37.07 -12.71 5.13
C ASN A 2 -37.88 -11.68 5.93
N ASP A 3 -37.18 -10.97 6.82
CA ASP A 3 -37.16 -9.52 6.68
C ASP A 3 -35.79 -8.95 7.06
N ALA A 4 -35.26 -8.15 6.14
CA ALA A 4 -33.96 -7.51 6.21
C ALA A 4 -33.98 -6.42 7.29
N LEU A 5 -33.15 -6.59 8.31
CA LEU A 5 -32.97 -5.58 9.35
C LEU A 5 -32.09 -4.45 8.81
N ASP A 6 -32.77 -3.35 8.52
CA ASP A 6 -32.25 -1.99 8.38
C ASP A 6 -31.31 -1.64 9.54
N TRP A 7 -30.02 -1.60 9.23
CA TRP A 7 -28.93 -1.25 10.14
C TRP A 7 -28.51 0.22 10.00
N THR A 8 -29.17 1.00 9.12
CA THR A 8 -28.71 2.35 8.76
C THR A 8 -29.09 3.43 9.77
N ASN A 9 -29.89 3.11 10.79
CA ASN A 9 -30.51 4.12 11.64
C ASN A 9 -30.08 4.11 13.11
N ARG A 10 -28.86 3.66 13.44
CA ARG A 10 -28.38 3.68 14.82
C ARG A 10 -26.88 3.93 14.96
N ILE A 11 -26.45 5.15 14.65
CA ILE A 11 -25.30 5.83 15.29
C ILE A 11 -25.34 7.33 14.98
N SER A 12 -26.23 8.04 15.66
CA SER A 12 -25.92 9.41 16.09
C SER A 12 -25.28 9.33 17.46
N GLU A 13 -24.21 10.09 17.65
CA GLU A 13 -23.58 10.48 18.92
C GLU A 13 -22.25 9.78 19.29
N THR A 14 -21.18 10.58 19.09
CA THR A 14 -19.90 10.65 19.82
C THR A 14 -18.81 9.60 19.55
N HIS A 15 -17.79 10.05 18.81
CA HIS A 15 -16.42 9.50 18.83
C HIS A 15 -15.78 9.66 20.22
N PRO A 16 -15.00 8.67 20.66
CA PRO A 16 -13.55 8.90 20.75
C PRO A 16 -12.73 7.75 20.15
N ALA A 17 -11.46 8.04 19.89
CA ALA A 17 -10.46 7.14 19.33
C ALA A 17 -10.37 5.77 20.04
N ALA A 18 -10.06 4.74 19.25
CA ALA A 18 -9.91 3.32 19.60
C ALA A 18 -11.22 2.51 19.72
N SER A 19 -11.74 2.09 18.56
CA SER A 19 -12.62 0.93 18.45
C SER A 19 -11.92 -0.13 17.63
N VAL A 20 -11.40 -1.17 18.30
CA VAL A 20 -10.94 -2.40 17.63
C VAL A 20 -12.20 -3.20 17.27
N GLU A 21 -12.59 -3.16 16.00
CA GLU A 21 -13.62 -4.06 15.45
C GLU A 21 -12.93 -5.03 14.48
N PHE A 22 -12.77 -6.29 14.94
CA PHE A 22 -12.40 -7.44 14.12
C PHE A 22 -13.67 -8.10 13.58
N MET A 23 -13.74 -8.26 12.25
CA MET A 23 -14.43 -9.32 11.49
C MET A 23 -14.35 -8.92 10.02
N GLY A 24 -13.32 -9.38 9.29
CA GLY A 24 -13.29 -9.44 7.82
C GLY A 24 -13.83 -8.22 7.04
N GLY A 25 -13.61 -7.00 7.55
CA GLY A 25 -13.99 -5.76 6.89
C GLY A 25 -12.86 -5.33 5.97
N ASP A 26 -13.17 -5.08 4.70
CA ASP A 26 -12.23 -4.58 3.68
C ASP A 26 -11.27 -3.56 4.28
N MET A 27 -10.03 -3.97 4.54
CA MET A 27 -8.97 -3.05 4.86
C MET A 27 -8.75 -2.20 3.63
N LYS A 28 -9.30 -0.99 3.64
CA LYS A 28 -9.21 -0.06 2.52
C LYS A 28 -7.72 0.18 2.27
N ARG A 29 -7.27 -0.16 1.06
CA ARG A 29 -5.89 0.05 0.63
C ARG A 29 -5.50 1.51 0.82
N ASP A 30 -4.52 1.74 1.68
CA ASP A 30 -3.94 3.03 1.96
C ASP A 30 -2.63 3.15 1.17
N MET A 31 -2.63 3.98 0.14
CA MET A 31 -1.45 4.12 -0.72
C MET A 31 -0.35 4.96 -0.06
N ASP A 32 -0.69 5.84 0.88
CA ASP A 32 0.32 6.55 1.66
C ASP A 32 1.07 5.56 2.56
N LEU A 33 0.36 4.59 3.16
CA LEU A 33 0.99 3.49 3.89
C LEU A 33 1.84 2.58 2.98
N VAL A 34 1.38 2.26 1.76
CA VAL A 34 2.20 1.51 0.79
C VAL A 34 3.54 2.21 0.55
N ARG A 35 3.52 3.53 0.37
CA ARG A 35 4.74 4.32 0.15
C ARG A 35 5.64 4.32 1.38
N GLU A 36 5.08 4.49 2.57
CA GLU A 36 5.81 4.42 3.84
C GLU A 36 6.51 3.06 4.01
N ILE A 37 5.81 1.95 3.74
CA ILE A 37 6.36 0.59 3.80
C ILE A 37 7.53 0.43 2.81
N LEU A 38 7.35 0.85 1.56
CA LEU A 38 8.41 0.72 0.54
C LEU A 38 9.68 1.47 0.97
N PHE A 39 9.55 2.68 1.51
CA PHE A 39 10.69 3.45 1.99
C PHE A 39 11.29 2.90 3.28
N ALA A 40 10.49 2.36 4.19
CA ALA A 40 11.00 1.70 5.39
C ALA A 40 11.85 0.47 5.03
N ILE A 41 11.40 -0.33 4.05
CA ILE A 41 12.17 -1.50 3.57
C ILE A 41 13.44 -1.06 2.83
N GLU A 42 13.36 -0.02 2.00
CA GLU A 42 14.53 0.51 1.27
C GLU A 42 15.59 1.10 2.21
N ALA A 43 15.18 1.63 3.37
CA ALA A 43 16.06 2.21 4.38
C ALA A 43 16.78 1.16 5.24
N LYS A 44 16.45 -0.13 5.12
CA LYS A 44 17.13 -1.20 5.87
C LYS A 44 18.62 -1.22 5.56
N GLU A 45 19.45 -1.33 6.61
CA GLU A 45 20.91 -1.36 6.49
C GLU A 45 21.46 -2.76 6.17
N ASP A 46 20.65 -3.80 6.39
CA ASP A 46 21.00 -5.19 6.13
C ASP A 46 19.85 -5.98 5.47
N LEU A 47 20.09 -7.27 5.25
CA LEU A 47 19.15 -8.20 4.63
C LEU A 47 18.57 -9.21 5.63
N VAL A 48 18.62 -8.91 6.93
CA VAL A 48 18.01 -9.77 7.95
C VAL A 48 16.50 -9.76 7.75
N PRO A 49 15.84 -10.93 7.59
CA PRO A 49 14.38 -10.99 7.50
C PRO A 49 13.73 -10.50 8.79
N GLU A 50 12.79 -9.56 8.69
CA GLU A 50 12.04 -9.03 9.83
C GLU A 50 10.66 -8.49 9.41
N THR A 51 9.75 -8.36 10.37
CA THR A 51 8.46 -7.70 10.17
C THR A 51 8.65 -6.18 10.03
N VAL A 52 7.86 -5.55 9.17
CA VAL A 52 7.87 -4.09 9.02
C VAL A 52 6.95 -3.47 10.06
N GLU A 53 7.45 -2.45 10.76
CA GLU A 53 6.67 -1.60 11.67
C GLU A 53 6.74 -0.15 11.17
N ILE A 54 5.62 0.57 11.26
CA ILE A 54 5.53 1.97 10.84
C ILE A 54 4.91 2.78 11.99
N ASP A 55 5.64 3.78 12.47
CA ASP A 55 5.21 4.64 13.57
C ASP A 55 3.84 5.28 13.28
N GLY A 56 2.92 5.15 14.23
CA GLY A 56 1.56 5.71 14.11
C GLY A 56 0.63 4.96 13.15
N ARG A 57 1.01 3.75 12.72
CA ARG A 57 0.16 2.82 11.97
C ARG A 57 -0.12 1.58 12.83
N GLY A 58 -1.25 0.92 12.58
CA GLY A 58 -1.59 -0.31 13.31
C GLY A 58 -0.90 -1.52 12.70
N ASP A 59 -0.36 -2.42 13.53
CA ASP A 59 0.42 -3.59 13.09
C ASP A 59 -0.33 -4.46 12.08
N LEU A 60 -1.62 -4.72 12.32
CA LEU A 60 -2.47 -5.48 11.41
C LEU A 60 -2.61 -4.79 10.05
N GLN A 61 -2.71 -3.46 10.06
CA GLN A 61 -2.78 -2.66 8.84
C GLN A 61 -1.48 -2.74 8.05
N VAL A 62 -0.34 -2.66 8.74
CA VAL A 62 0.97 -2.79 8.10
C VAL A 62 1.13 -4.20 7.53
N ALA A 63 0.84 -5.24 8.32
CA ALA A 63 0.95 -6.64 7.90
C ALA A 63 0.11 -6.95 6.64
N GLU A 64 -1.13 -6.47 6.58
CA GLU A 64 -2.00 -6.60 5.41
C GLU A 64 -1.37 -5.98 4.15
N HIS A 65 -0.83 -4.76 4.27
CA HIS A 65 -0.23 -4.07 3.12
C HIS A 65 1.10 -4.71 2.70
N VAL A 66 1.89 -5.21 3.64
CA VAL A 66 3.10 -5.99 3.36
C VAL A 66 2.74 -7.29 2.63
N ALA A 67 1.70 -8.01 3.08
CA ALA A 67 1.22 -9.21 2.41
C ALA A 67 0.80 -8.93 0.96
N LEU A 68 0.04 -7.85 0.73
CA LEU A 68 -0.37 -7.43 -0.62
C LEU A 68 0.83 -7.08 -1.52
N LEU A 69 1.84 -6.38 -0.99
CA LEU A 69 3.04 -6.01 -1.73
C LEU A 69 3.94 -7.22 -2.02
N PHE A 70 4.00 -8.17 -1.10
CA PHE A 70 4.66 -9.46 -1.30
C PHE A 70 3.98 -10.27 -2.40
N GLU A 71 2.65 -10.42 -2.36
CA GLU A 71 1.88 -11.11 -3.39
C GLU A 71 1.98 -10.42 -4.76
N ALA A 72 2.04 -9.09 -4.79
CA ALA A 72 2.24 -8.32 -6.02
C ALA A 72 3.69 -8.37 -6.56
N GLY A 73 4.63 -8.97 -5.82
CA GLY A 73 6.02 -9.12 -6.23
C GLY A 73 6.87 -7.86 -6.07
N TYR A 74 6.48 -6.90 -5.22
CA TYR A 74 7.26 -5.70 -4.90
C TYR A 74 8.24 -5.94 -3.75
N ILE A 75 7.97 -6.94 -2.91
CA ILE A 75 8.77 -7.30 -1.74
C ILE A 75 9.25 -8.75 -1.87
N LYS A 76 10.48 -9.02 -1.40
CA LYS A 76 10.99 -10.39 -1.16
C LYS A 76 11.09 -10.65 0.34
N GLY A 77 10.74 -11.85 0.75
CA GLY A 77 10.67 -12.23 2.15
C GLY A 77 10.25 -13.68 2.33
N HIS A 78 10.07 -14.09 3.58
CA HIS A 78 9.54 -15.41 3.94
C HIS A 78 8.11 -15.27 4.43
N LYS A 79 7.21 -16.07 3.86
CA LYS A 79 5.80 -16.11 4.24
C LYS A 79 5.57 -17.19 5.28
N THR A 80 4.96 -16.80 6.40
CA THR A 80 4.44 -17.72 7.41
C THR A 80 2.94 -17.54 7.51
N GLU A 81 2.17 -18.59 7.22
CA GLU A 81 0.71 -18.55 7.32
C GLU A 81 0.27 -18.47 8.79
N HIS A 82 -0.77 -17.70 9.07
CA HIS A 82 -1.39 -17.72 10.39
C HIS A 82 -2.20 -19.01 10.59
N PRO A 83 -2.14 -19.62 11.79
CA PRO A 83 -2.95 -20.79 12.12
C PRO A 83 -4.44 -20.46 12.30
N GLU A 84 -4.78 -19.19 12.53
CA GLU A 84 -6.14 -18.70 12.72
C GLU A 84 -6.68 -18.09 11.41
N GLU A 85 -7.91 -18.45 11.05
CA GLU A 85 -8.58 -17.87 9.87
C GLU A 85 -8.86 -16.37 10.09
N GLY A 86 -8.63 -15.55 9.07
CA GLY A 86 -8.94 -14.13 9.07
C GLY A 86 -7.79 -13.19 9.47
N HIS A 87 -6.58 -13.72 9.68
CA HIS A 87 -5.37 -12.92 9.86
C HIS A 87 -4.50 -12.92 8.59
N PRO A 88 -3.91 -11.77 8.21
CA PRO A 88 -2.94 -11.73 7.11
C PRO A 88 -1.73 -12.60 7.46
N PRO A 89 -1.08 -13.22 6.47
CA PRO A 89 0.16 -13.95 6.72
C PRO A 89 1.25 -13.02 7.27
N ILE A 90 2.14 -13.57 8.09
CA ILE A 90 3.36 -12.85 8.51
C ILE A 90 4.36 -12.95 7.36
N ILE A 91 4.86 -11.79 6.94
CA ILE A 91 5.95 -11.71 5.96
C ILE A 91 7.19 -11.16 6.66
N ASP A 92 8.19 -12.01 6.85
CA ASP A 92 9.53 -11.56 7.27
C ASP A 92 10.23 -10.99 6.03
N VAL A 93 10.26 -9.66 5.93
CA VAL A 93 10.75 -8.94 4.78
C VAL A 93 12.27 -8.93 4.75
N ILE A 94 12.83 -9.43 3.66
CA ILE A 94 14.27 -9.38 3.40
C ILE A 94 14.64 -8.02 2.83
N ASN A 95 14.01 -7.59 1.73
CA ASN A 95 14.22 -6.31 1.04
C ASN A 95 13.18 -6.17 -0.10
N LEU A 96 13.22 -5.11 -0.90
CA LEU A 96 12.44 -4.94 -2.12
C LEU A 96 12.91 -5.88 -3.26
N THR A 97 12.01 -6.16 -4.19
CA THR A 97 12.37 -6.71 -5.50
C THR A 97 12.86 -5.58 -6.42
N TRP A 98 13.34 -5.92 -7.62
CA TRP A 98 13.69 -4.92 -8.62
C TRP A 98 12.51 -3.99 -8.96
N ALA A 99 11.32 -4.57 -9.19
CA ALA A 99 10.10 -3.80 -9.42
C ALA A 99 9.73 -2.94 -8.21
N GLY A 100 9.96 -3.44 -6.99
CA GLY A 100 9.83 -2.67 -5.76
C GLY A 100 10.71 -1.42 -5.74
N HIS A 101 12.00 -1.57 -6.03
CA HIS A 101 12.94 -0.44 -6.10
C HIS A 101 12.58 0.55 -7.22
N GLU A 102 12.21 0.09 -8.41
CA GLU A 102 11.83 0.98 -9.51
C GLU A 102 10.59 1.81 -9.16
N PHE A 103 9.60 1.17 -8.54
CA PHE A 103 8.41 1.87 -8.09
C PHE A 103 8.70 2.85 -6.95
N ALA A 104 9.45 2.44 -5.93
CA ALA A 104 9.87 3.30 -4.81
C ALA A 104 10.64 4.53 -5.32
N ALA A 105 11.62 4.33 -6.22
CA ALA A 105 12.37 5.40 -6.84
C ALA A 105 11.47 6.36 -7.63
N THR A 106 10.49 5.83 -8.37
CA THR A 106 9.53 6.63 -9.14
C THR A 106 8.66 7.51 -8.24
N ILE A 107 8.13 6.94 -7.15
CA ILE A 107 7.26 7.66 -6.21
C ILE A 107 8.02 8.45 -5.14
N SER A 108 9.36 8.43 -5.14
CA SER A 108 10.19 9.27 -4.26
C SER A 108 9.97 10.76 -4.50
N GLN A 109 9.71 11.14 -5.76
CA GLN A 109 9.49 12.52 -6.17
C GLN A 109 8.09 12.99 -5.74
N PRO A 110 7.95 14.01 -4.85
CA PRO A 110 6.67 14.43 -4.29
C PRO A 110 5.63 14.83 -5.35
N ASP A 111 6.05 15.49 -6.42
CA ASP A 111 5.15 15.94 -7.46
C ASP A 111 4.66 14.80 -8.37
N ILE A 112 5.48 13.75 -8.60
CA ILE A 112 5.02 12.52 -9.27
C ILE A 112 4.00 11.81 -8.37
N TRP A 113 4.28 11.73 -7.07
CA TRP A 113 3.38 11.13 -6.10
C TRP A 113 2.01 11.82 -6.08
N ASP A 114 1.99 13.14 -5.92
CA ASP A 114 0.76 13.91 -5.78
C ASP A 114 -0.07 13.88 -7.06
N ARG A 115 0.57 14.01 -8.24
CA ARG A 115 -0.12 13.88 -9.54
C ARG A 115 -0.71 12.48 -9.72
N THR A 116 0.02 11.45 -9.33
CA THR A 116 -0.46 10.06 -9.39
C THR A 116 -1.71 9.88 -8.52
N LYS A 117 -1.66 10.31 -7.26
CA LYS A 117 -2.80 10.23 -6.35
C LYS A 117 -4.01 11.01 -6.88
N ALA A 118 -3.81 12.22 -7.37
CA ALA A 118 -4.88 13.05 -7.91
C ALA A 118 -5.58 12.39 -9.12
N THR A 119 -4.81 11.78 -10.02
CA THR A 119 -5.35 11.11 -11.21
C THR A 119 -6.13 9.86 -10.88
N LEU A 120 -5.62 9.04 -9.96
CA LEU A 120 -6.36 7.86 -9.48
C LEU A 120 -7.65 8.25 -8.76
N ALA A 121 -7.59 9.27 -7.89
CA ALA A 121 -8.76 9.81 -7.20
C ALA A 121 -9.83 10.28 -8.20
N ALA A 122 -9.43 11.05 -9.22
CA ALA A 122 -10.33 11.53 -10.27
C ALA A 122 -10.93 10.38 -11.10
N SER A 123 -10.20 9.28 -11.30
CA SER A 123 -10.69 8.11 -12.03
C SER A 123 -11.64 7.22 -11.23
N GLY A 124 -11.70 7.40 -9.90
CA GLY A 124 -12.45 6.53 -8.99
C GLY A 124 -11.90 5.10 -8.90
N ARG A 125 -10.70 4.84 -9.44
CA ARG A 125 -10.07 3.52 -9.50
C ARG A 125 -8.78 3.52 -8.69
N TRP A 126 -8.70 2.61 -7.73
CA TRP A 126 -7.50 2.40 -6.92
C TRP A 126 -6.97 0.99 -7.14
N SER A 127 -5.80 0.88 -7.75
CA SER A 127 -5.03 -0.36 -7.81
C SER A 127 -3.53 -0.05 -7.85
N LEU A 128 -2.73 -0.89 -7.20
CA LEU A 128 -1.27 -0.76 -7.18
C LEU A 128 -0.69 -0.75 -8.60
N ALA A 129 -1.19 -1.65 -9.46
CA ALA A 129 -0.75 -1.72 -10.86
C ALA A 129 -1.06 -0.44 -11.65
N LEU A 130 -2.24 0.18 -11.43
CA LEU A 130 -2.57 1.44 -12.10
C LEU A 130 -1.72 2.58 -11.53
N MET A 131 -1.47 2.58 -10.22
CA MET A 131 -0.59 3.56 -9.59
C MET A 131 0.82 3.52 -10.16
N ALA A 132 1.43 2.33 -10.24
CA ALA A 132 2.77 2.15 -10.79
C ALA A 132 2.84 2.68 -12.24
N LYS A 133 1.88 2.29 -13.09
CA LYS A 133 1.81 2.75 -14.49
C LYS A 133 1.60 4.26 -14.62
N THR A 134 0.75 4.85 -13.78
CA THR A 134 0.50 6.29 -13.79
C THR A 134 1.72 7.07 -13.32
N ALA A 135 2.40 6.59 -12.27
CA ALA A 135 3.62 7.21 -11.78
C ALA A 135 4.75 7.14 -12.83
N GLU A 136 4.92 5.98 -13.48
CA GLU A 136 5.86 5.78 -14.57
C GLU A 136 5.58 6.73 -15.76
N ALA A 137 4.30 6.89 -16.14
CA ALA A 137 3.92 7.83 -17.19
C ALA A 137 4.34 9.28 -16.88
N TYR A 138 4.21 9.73 -15.63
CA TYR A 138 4.67 11.06 -15.22
C TYR A 138 6.19 11.17 -15.13
N ALA A 139 6.88 10.11 -14.70
CA ALA A 139 8.34 10.06 -14.73
C ALA A 139 8.86 10.17 -16.17
N LEU A 140 8.22 9.47 -17.11
CA LEU A 140 8.54 9.54 -18.53
C LEU A 140 8.30 10.93 -19.10
N GLU A 141 7.16 11.55 -18.78
CA GLU A 141 6.86 12.94 -19.19
C GLU A 141 7.98 13.89 -18.75
N LYS A 142 8.43 13.80 -17.50
CA LYS A 142 9.56 14.59 -17.00
C LYS A 142 10.86 14.28 -17.71
N LEU A 143 11.15 13.00 -17.95
CA LEU A 143 12.37 12.59 -18.64
C LEU A 143 12.41 13.20 -20.05
N ARG A 144 11.28 13.23 -20.77
CA ARG A 144 11.16 13.90 -22.07
C ARG A 144 11.41 15.41 -21.95
N GLN A 145 10.88 16.08 -20.93
CA GLN A 145 11.09 17.51 -20.70
C GLN A 145 12.58 17.85 -20.45
N VAL A 146 13.30 17.00 -19.72
CA VAL A 146 14.72 17.19 -19.41
C VAL A 146 15.63 16.85 -20.60
N THR A 147 15.32 15.77 -21.32
CA THR A 147 16.20 15.24 -22.37
C THR A 147 15.90 15.79 -23.77
N GLY A 148 14.68 16.28 -24.00
CA GLY A 148 14.18 16.63 -25.33
C GLY A 148 13.96 15.42 -26.25
N MET A 149 14.05 14.19 -25.72
CA MET A 149 13.85 12.95 -26.49
C MET A 149 12.39 12.52 -26.45
N ASP A 150 11.82 12.15 -27.60
CA ASP A 150 10.53 11.44 -27.65
C ASP A 150 10.75 9.95 -27.36
N ILE A 151 10.33 9.52 -26.16
CA ILE A 151 10.50 8.13 -25.69
C ILE A 151 9.14 7.44 -25.83
N ASN A 152 8.89 6.75 -26.94
CA ASN A 152 7.64 6.00 -27.19
C ASN A 152 7.64 4.60 -26.57
#